data_AF-A0A5C6FZV4-F1
#
_entry.id   AF-A0A5C6FZV4-F1
#
_cell.length_a   1.000
_cell.length_b   1.000
_cell.length_c   1.000
_cell.angle_alpha   90.00
_cell.angle_beta   90.00
_cell.angle_gamma   90.00
#
_symmetry.space_group_name_H-M   'P 1'
#
loop_
_entity.id
_entity.type
_entity.pdbx_description
1 polymer ?
#
loop_
_entity_poly.entity_id
_entity_poly.type
_entity_poly.pdbx_seq_one_letter_code
_entity_poly.pdbx_strand_id
1 'polypeptide(L)'
;MPSNSDETTDGPTIEYSSVQMSRWLASGFVYASARFVPVPFVDDVIRQRCRQYVVQTVLKDFAGEDASDVADLFSSGGGWLSGCVSTAVRAPVKLLLFPIRKIVALVTSIRGVPLDVLRMVLLGRAIQQWKETELVQDTSPNREQIERFKAAFDQAFGGIDFRLLRSSISDLRRVTKPWRQAAKAFSKSASEKKNNVAGTVETIRDSQQVRDAQQLMNRPSVLKTFQEFDARFAAAYRPRQSV
;
A
#
# COMPACT_ATOMS: atom_id res chain seq x y z
N MET A 1 -42.75 -25.40 -3.99
CA MET A 1 -41.95 -24.18 -3.75
C MET A 1 -40.49 -24.58 -3.76
N PRO A 2 -39.59 -23.88 -4.48
CA PRO A 2 -38.16 -24.13 -4.37
C PRO A 2 -37.66 -23.61 -3.02
N SER A 3 -36.76 -24.35 -2.37
CA SER A 3 -36.07 -23.88 -1.16
C SER A 3 -34.83 -23.10 -1.59
N ASN A 4 -34.81 -21.78 -1.38
CA ASN A 4 -33.56 -21.03 -1.49
C ASN A 4 -32.67 -21.41 -0.31
N SER A 5 -31.58 -22.13 -0.59
CA SER A 5 -30.45 -22.25 0.32
C SER A 5 -29.66 -20.94 0.29
N ASP A 6 -29.73 -20.15 1.36
CA ASP A 6 -28.75 -19.08 1.60
C ASP A 6 -27.39 -19.73 1.88
N GLU A 7 -26.61 -19.94 0.82
CA GLU A 7 -25.23 -20.42 0.88
C GLU A 7 -24.33 -19.26 1.35
N THR A 8 -24.40 -18.95 2.65
CA THR A 8 -23.53 -17.97 3.31
C THR A 8 -22.08 -18.39 3.15
N THR A 9 -21.40 -17.78 2.18
CA THR A 9 -20.01 -18.07 1.84
C THR A 9 -19.09 -17.47 2.90
N ASP A 10 -19.02 -18.09 4.07
CA ASP A 10 -18.08 -17.77 5.15
C ASP A 10 -16.65 -18.12 4.73
N GLY A 11 -16.10 -17.29 3.86
CA GLY A 11 -14.68 -17.30 3.54
C GLY A 11 -13.84 -16.97 4.78
N PRO A 12 -12.61 -17.52 4.89
CA PRO A 12 -11.78 -17.35 6.08
C PRO A 12 -11.51 -15.86 6.35
N THR A 13 -12.12 -15.35 7.42
CA THR A 13 -11.92 -13.96 7.83
C THR A 13 -10.59 -13.85 8.58
N ILE A 14 -9.55 -13.46 7.84
CA ILE A 14 -8.23 -13.19 8.40
C ILE A 14 -8.38 -12.06 9.44
N GLU A 15 -8.11 -12.37 10.71
CA GLU A 15 -8.09 -11.38 11.79
C GLU A 15 -6.70 -10.73 11.88
N TYR A 16 -6.65 -9.40 11.80
CA TYR A 16 -5.40 -8.65 11.78
C TYR A 16 -5.16 -7.97 13.12
N SER A 17 -3.96 -8.08 13.66
CA SER A 17 -3.63 -7.38 14.90
C SER A 17 -3.81 -5.86 14.72
N SER A 18 -4.36 -5.21 15.75
CA SER A 18 -4.59 -3.76 15.74
C SER A 18 -3.29 -2.98 15.48
N VAL A 19 -2.14 -3.52 15.91
CA VAL A 19 -0.81 -2.94 15.71
C VAL A 19 -0.35 -3.01 14.24
N GLN A 20 -0.58 -4.13 13.54
CA GLN A 20 -0.27 -4.24 12.10
C GLN A 20 -1.13 -3.27 11.28
N MET A 21 -2.44 -3.23 11.54
CA MET A 21 -3.36 -2.32 10.86
C MET A 21 -2.93 -0.85 11.03
N SER A 22 -2.56 -0.44 12.25
CA SER A 22 -2.07 0.91 12.54
C SER A 22 -0.73 1.22 11.84
N ARG A 23 0.19 0.25 11.72
CA ARG A 23 1.42 0.40 10.93
C ARG A 23 1.15 0.57 9.44
N TRP A 24 0.21 -0.18 8.88
CA TRP A 24 -0.15 -0.08 7.45
C TRP A 24 -0.87 1.23 7.15
N LEU A 25 -1.76 1.67 8.02
CA LEU A 25 -2.41 3.00 7.95
C LEU A 25 -1.37 4.12 8.01
N ALA A 26 -0.49 4.12 9.01
CA ALA A 26 0.59 5.09 9.13
C ALA A 26 1.54 5.07 7.91
N SER A 27 1.87 3.89 7.37
CA SER A 27 2.63 3.75 6.12
C SER A 27 1.89 4.36 4.93
N GLY A 28 0.57 4.15 4.85
CA GLY A 28 -0.31 4.80 3.89
C GLY A 28 -0.31 6.32 4.02
N PHE A 29 -0.29 6.85 5.24
CA PHE A 29 -0.24 8.29 5.48
C PHE A 29 1.09 8.88 5.01
N VAL A 30 2.23 8.25 5.32
CA VAL A 30 3.55 8.69 4.84
C VAL A 30 3.65 8.58 3.31
N TYR A 31 3.20 7.47 2.72
CA TYR A 31 3.15 7.25 1.26
C TYR A 31 2.30 8.31 0.54
N ALA A 32 1.14 8.65 1.09
CA ALA A 32 0.27 9.70 0.57
C ALA A 32 0.86 11.12 0.79
N SER A 33 1.56 11.34 1.92
CA SER A 33 2.20 12.61 2.27
C SER A 33 3.28 13.02 1.26
N ALA A 34 3.94 12.03 0.64
CA ALA A 34 4.94 12.22 -0.40
C ALA A 34 4.46 13.15 -1.55
N ARG A 35 3.17 13.12 -1.90
CA ARG A 35 2.57 13.99 -2.94
C ARG A 35 2.88 15.47 -2.70
N PHE A 36 2.97 15.90 -1.44
CA PHE A 36 3.18 17.29 -1.03
C PHE A 36 4.65 17.71 -0.86
N VAL A 37 5.61 16.78 -0.94
CA VAL A 37 7.05 17.10 -0.86
C VAL A 37 7.46 17.87 -2.13
N PRO A 38 7.97 19.11 -2.06
CA PRO A 38 8.20 19.94 -3.25
C PRO A 38 9.43 19.56 -4.07
N VAL A 39 10.24 18.61 -3.60
CA VAL A 39 11.48 18.17 -4.25
C VAL A 39 11.18 17.01 -5.22
N PRO A 40 11.67 17.04 -6.47
CA PRO A 40 11.50 15.93 -7.42
C PRO A 40 12.25 14.67 -6.95
N PHE A 41 11.76 13.50 -7.37
CA PHE A 41 12.29 12.15 -7.08
C PHE A 41 12.23 11.71 -5.60
N VAL A 42 12.29 12.65 -4.66
CA VAL A 42 12.14 12.36 -3.21
C VAL A 42 10.78 11.74 -2.92
N ASP A 43 9.72 12.16 -3.61
CA ASP A 43 8.39 11.56 -3.47
C ASP A 43 8.30 10.10 -3.97
N ASP A 44 8.98 9.76 -5.06
CA ASP A 44 9.14 8.37 -5.51
C ASP A 44 9.94 7.53 -4.50
N VAL A 45 11.04 8.06 -3.94
CA VAL A 45 11.87 7.38 -2.92
C VAL A 45 11.08 7.12 -1.63
N ILE A 46 10.27 8.07 -1.18
CA ILE A 46 9.38 7.87 -0.01
C ILE A 46 8.36 6.77 -0.31
N ARG A 47 7.72 6.83 -1.48
CA ARG A 47 6.76 5.80 -1.92
C ARG A 47 7.39 4.41 -2.00
N GLN A 48 8.65 4.31 -2.43
CA GLN A 48 9.43 3.07 -2.46
C GLN A 48 9.67 2.57 -1.03
N ARG A 49 10.29 3.38 -0.16
CA ARG A 49 10.61 3.01 1.23
C ARG A 49 9.36 2.67 2.07
N CYS A 50 8.21 3.28 1.82
CA CYS A 50 6.94 2.90 2.48
C CYS A 50 6.44 1.50 2.06
N ARG A 51 6.64 1.09 0.79
CA ARG A 51 6.35 -0.30 0.37
C ARG A 51 7.28 -1.28 1.04
N GLN A 52 8.59 -0.99 1.06
CA GLN A 52 9.59 -1.83 1.71
C GLN A 52 9.31 -2.02 3.19
N TYR A 53 9.00 -0.93 3.91
CA TYR A 53 8.66 -1.01 5.33
C TYR A 53 7.43 -1.91 5.55
N VAL A 54 6.35 -1.78 4.76
CA VAL A 54 5.19 -2.69 4.91
C VAL A 54 5.56 -4.15 4.66
N VAL A 55 6.32 -4.46 3.59
CA VAL A 55 6.84 -5.82 3.32
C VAL A 55 7.64 -6.33 4.53
N GLN A 56 8.62 -5.56 5.01
CA GLN A 56 9.45 -5.91 6.16
C GLN A 56 8.61 -6.12 7.44
N THR A 57 7.58 -5.32 7.69
CA THR A 57 6.74 -5.49 8.89
C THR A 57 5.79 -6.68 8.86
N VAL A 58 5.48 -7.24 7.69
CA VAL A 58 4.64 -8.46 7.55
C VAL A 58 5.51 -9.72 7.50
N LEU A 59 6.68 -9.64 6.87
CA LEU A 59 7.64 -10.73 6.77
C LEU A 59 8.61 -10.83 7.95
N LYS A 60 8.58 -9.88 8.91
CA LYS A 60 9.47 -9.84 10.08
C LYS A 60 9.49 -11.16 10.86
N ASP A 61 8.33 -11.77 11.03
CA ASP A 61 8.15 -13.01 11.80
C ASP A 61 8.27 -14.25 10.90
N PHE A 62 8.69 -14.08 9.64
CA PHE A 62 8.82 -15.15 8.65
C PHE A 62 10.27 -15.44 8.26
N ALA A 63 11.12 -14.41 8.15
CA ALA A 63 12.53 -14.60 7.78
C ALA A 63 13.48 -13.69 8.57
N GLY A 64 14.54 -14.30 9.12
CA GLY A 64 15.78 -13.59 9.42
C GLY A 64 16.53 -13.32 8.12
N GLU A 65 17.23 -12.19 8.04
CA GLU A 65 18.01 -11.70 6.87
C GLU A 65 17.24 -11.57 5.53
N ASP A 66 16.71 -12.63 4.94
CA ASP A 66 16.00 -12.64 3.63
C ASP A 66 14.83 -11.65 3.54
N ALA A 67 14.21 -11.28 4.66
CA ALA A 67 13.15 -10.26 4.71
C ALA A 67 13.61 -8.88 4.18
N SER A 68 14.92 -8.61 4.15
CA SER A 68 15.49 -7.43 3.48
C SER A 68 15.45 -7.58 1.95
N ASP A 69 15.88 -8.72 1.43
CA ASP A 69 16.03 -8.98 -0.01
C ASP A 69 14.68 -9.00 -0.72
N VAL A 70 13.67 -9.63 -0.12
CA VAL A 70 12.28 -9.57 -0.62
C VAL A 70 11.81 -8.12 -0.67
N ALA A 71 12.09 -7.32 0.35
CA ALA A 71 11.72 -5.91 0.38
C ALA A 71 12.47 -5.06 -0.66
N ASP A 72 13.71 -5.39 -1.01
CA ASP A 72 14.46 -4.73 -2.10
C ASP A 72 13.98 -5.16 -3.50
N LEU A 73 13.42 -6.35 -3.66
CA LEU A 73 12.70 -6.78 -4.89
C LEU A 73 11.34 -6.07 -5.07
N PHE A 74 10.71 -5.59 -3.99
CA PHE A 74 9.61 -4.61 -4.03
C PHE A 74 10.05 -3.15 -4.25
N SER A 75 11.36 -2.89 -4.18
CA SER A 75 11.97 -1.57 -4.35
C SER A 75 12.46 -1.33 -5.78
N SER A 76 13.10 -2.34 -6.38
CA SER A 76 13.69 -2.31 -7.73
C SER A 76 12.69 -2.17 -8.89
N GLY A 77 11.38 -2.15 -8.60
CA GLY A 77 10.32 -1.92 -9.57
C GLY A 77 10.22 -0.46 -9.99
N GLY A 78 10.86 -0.11 -11.12
CA GLY A 78 10.37 1.00 -11.96
C GLY A 78 8.88 0.81 -12.23
N GLY A 79 8.07 1.86 -12.06
CA GLY A 79 6.62 1.72 -11.83
C GLY A 79 5.86 0.89 -12.88
N TRP A 80 4.90 0.04 -12.43
CA TRP A 80 4.14 -1.02 -13.16
C TRP A 80 4.35 -1.04 -14.68
N LEU A 81 3.96 0.04 -15.36
CA LEU A 81 3.77 0.13 -16.80
C LEU A 81 4.97 0.74 -17.57
N SER A 82 6.18 0.81 -17.00
CA SER A 82 7.32 1.49 -17.65
C SER A 82 8.69 0.87 -17.37
N GLY A 83 9.17 0.02 -18.29
CA GLY A 83 10.50 -0.58 -18.27
C GLY A 83 11.69 0.40 -18.28
N CYS A 84 12.82 -0.04 -17.72
CA CYS A 84 13.92 0.81 -17.27
C CYS A 84 14.74 1.54 -18.35
N VAL A 85 14.61 1.16 -19.63
CA VAL A 85 15.44 1.71 -20.73
C VAL A 85 15.17 3.20 -21.00
N SER A 86 13.96 3.70 -20.70
CA SER A 86 13.59 5.09 -21.03
C SER A 86 14.08 6.16 -20.05
N THR A 87 14.82 5.79 -19.01
CA THR A 87 14.97 6.62 -17.80
C THR A 87 15.94 7.81 -17.98
N ALA A 88 17.07 7.61 -18.66
CA ALA A 88 18.07 8.67 -18.85
C ALA A 88 17.57 9.79 -19.79
N VAL A 89 17.12 9.43 -21.00
CA VAL A 89 16.63 10.39 -22.01
C VAL A 89 15.41 11.18 -21.52
N ARG A 90 14.56 10.58 -20.68
CA ARG A 90 13.38 11.26 -20.11
C ARG A 90 13.67 12.09 -18.86
N ALA A 91 14.89 12.08 -18.30
CA ALA A 91 15.22 12.85 -17.09
C ALA A 91 14.98 14.37 -17.24
N PRO A 92 15.53 15.08 -18.26
CA PRO A 92 15.26 16.51 -18.44
C PRO A 92 13.79 16.81 -18.74
N VAL A 93 13.11 15.94 -19.51
CA VAL A 93 11.67 16.08 -19.82
C VAL A 93 10.80 15.88 -18.57
N LYS A 94 11.16 14.95 -17.67
CA LYS A 94 10.51 14.80 -16.36
C LYS A 94 10.70 16.03 -15.48
N LEU A 95 11.88 16.66 -15.51
CA LEU A 95 12.17 17.90 -14.77
C LEU A 95 11.33 19.07 -15.30
N LEU A 96 11.29 19.26 -16.62
CA LEU A 96 10.53 20.33 -17.27
C LEU A 96 9.02 20.18 -17.10
N LEU A 97 8.50 18.94 -17.08
CA LEU A 97 7.09 18.65 -16.77
C LEU A 97 6.80 18.54 -15.26
N PHE A 98 7.79 18.69 -14.37
CA PHE A 98 7.60 18.56 -12.92
C PHE A 98 6.55 19.53 -12.37
N PRO A 99 6.53 20.84 -12.71
CA PRO A 99 5.54 21.77 -12.17
C PRO A 99 4.10 21.36 -12.53
N ILE A 100 3.86 21.00 -13.80
CA ILE A 100 2.55 20.57 -14.29
C ILE A 100 2.10 19.29 -13.57
N ARG A 101 2.98 18.29 -13.48
CA ARG A 101 2.69 17.04 -12.76
C ARG A 101 2.43 17.27 -11.28
N LYS A 102 3.14 18.20 -10.63
CA LYS A 102 2.97 18.54 -9.21
C LYS A 102 1.65 19.28 -8.97
N ILE A 103 1.25 20.20 -9.85
CA ILE A 103 -0.06 20.86 -9.82
C ILE A 103 -1.19 19.82 -10.00
N VAL A 104 -1.11 18.94 -11.00
CA VAL A 104 -2.09 17.86 -11.21
C VAL A 104 -2.14 16.93 -10.00
N ALA A 105 -1.00 16.55 -9.42
CA ALA A 105 -0.96 15.74 -8.20
C ALA A 105 -1.60 16.45 -7.00
N LEU A 106 -1.39 17.77 -6.85
CA LEU A 106 -1.94 18.58 -5.78
C LEU A 106 -3.47 18.74 -5.90
N VAL A 107 -3.98 19.01 -7.11
CA VAL A 107 -5.41 19.13 -7.41
C VAL A 107 -6.11 17.77 -7.24
N THR A 108 -5.51 16.68 -7.72
CA THR A 108 -6.07 15.33 -7.58
C THR A 108 -5.93 14.73 -6.17
N SER A 109 -5.08 15.29 -5.29
CA SER A 109 -4.87 14.78 -3.92
C SER A 109 -6.16 14.64 -3.10
N ILE A 110 -7.19 15.45 -3.40
CA ILE A 110 -8.54 15.35 -2.82
C ILE A 110 -9.16 13.96 -2.96
N ARG A 111 -8.86 13.24 -4.06
CA ARG A 111 -9.28 11.84 -4.30
C ARG A 111 -8.11 10.86 -4.15
N GLY A 112 -6.89 11.27 -4.49
CA GLY A 112 -5.71 10.42 -4.50
C GLY A 112 -5.19 10.02 -3.12
N VAL A 113 -5.32 10.87 -2.09
CA VAL A 113 -4.79 10.57 -0.75
C VAL A 113 -5.52 9.38 -0.09
N PRO A 114 -6.86 9.31 -0.02
CA PRO A 114 -7.55 8.13 0.52
C PRO A 114 -7.21 6.81 -0.22
N LEU A 115 -7.02 6.86 -1.55
CA LEU A 115 -6.64 5.69 -2.35
C LEU A 115 -5.20 5.25 -2.10
N ASP A 116 -4.26 6.19 -2.00
CA ASP A 116 -2.86 5.94 -1.60
C ASP A 116 -2.79 5.24 -0.22
N VAL A 117 -3.64 5.65 0.73
CA VAL A 117 -3.73 5.01 2.06
C VAL A 117 -4.30 3.59 1.96
N LEU A 118 -5.47 3.44 1.31
CA LEU A 118 -6.14 2.14 1.18
C LEU A 118 -5.23 1.12 0.48
N ARG A 119 -4.51 1.54 -0.56
CA ARG A 119 -3.53 0.73 -1.27
C ARG A 119 -2.43 0.16 -0.35
N MET A 120 -1.96 0.93 0.62
CA MET A 120 -0.94 0.46 1.57
C MET A 120 -1.50 -0.52 2.62
N VAL A 121 -2.77 -0.35 3.02
CA VAL A 121 -3.48 -1.32 3.87
C VAL A 121 -3.71 -2.64 3.12
N LEU A 122 -4.23 -2.57 1.89
CA LEU A 122 -4.46 -3.74 1.05
C LEU A 122 -3.16 -4.46 0.67
N LEU A 123 -2.05 -3.73 0.48
CA LEU A 123 -0.73 -4.34 0.27
C LEU A 123 -0.30 -5.16 1.50
N GLY A 124 -0.54 -4.66 2.71
CA GLY A 124 -0.30 -5.40 3.95
C GLY A 124 -1.13 -6.69 4.03
N ARG A 125 -2.43 -6.62 3.72
CA ARG A 125 -3.33 -7.79 3.65
C ARG A 125 -2.86 -8.83 2.63
N ALA A 126 -2.57 -8.39 1.41
CA ALA A 126 -2.14 -9.28 0.33
C ALA A 126 -0.81 -9.98 0.64
N ILE A 127 0.16 -9.29 1.26
CA ILE A 127 1.42 -9.91 1.69
C ILE A 127 1.18 -10.91 2.83
N GLN A 128 0.25 -10.64 3.76
CA GLN A 128 -0.09 -11.58 4.83
C GLN A 128 -0.75 -12.86 4.26
N GLN A 129 -1.72 -12.71 3.34
CA GLN A 129 -2.36 -13.85 2.66
C GLN A 129 -1.37 -14.63 1.78
N TRP A 130 -0.46 -13.94 1.08
CA TRP A 130 0.60 -14.57 0.28
C TRP A 130 1.63 -15.30 1.15
N LYS A 131 1.97 -14.73 2.31
CA LYS A 131 2.80 -15.36 3.36
C LYS A 131 2.19 -16.69 3.82
N GLU A 132 0.88 -16.71 4.08
CA GLU A 132 0.12 -17.90 4.48
C GLU A 132 -0.02 -18.94 3.34
N THR A 133 0.05 -18.52 2.07
CA THR A 133 -0.24 -19.38 0.90
C THR A 133 1.01 -20.00 0.24
N GLU A 134 2.03 -19.21 -0.10
CA GLU A 134 3.19 -19.67 -0.88
C GLU A 134 4.52 -19.58 -0.11
N LEU A 135 4.75 -18.58 0.77
CA LEU A 135 6.03 -18.48 1.48
C LEU A 135 6.27 -19.60 2.51
N VAL A 136 5.22 -20.16 3.15
CA VAL A 136 5.37 -21.31 4.08
C VAL A 136 6.13 -22.49 3.45
N GLN A 137 6.17 -22.58 2.12
CA GLN A 137 6.77 -23.68 1.36
C GLN A 137 8.13 -23.34 0.72
N ASP A 138 8.54 -22.07 0.68
CA ASP A 138 9.68 -21.60 -0.12
C ASP A 138 10.40 -20.44 0.61
N THR A 139 11.65 -20.68 1.05
CA THR A 139 12.37 -19.84 2.03
C THR A 139 12.53 -18.39 1.59
N SER A 140 12.79 -18.15 0.31
CA SER A 140 13.12 -16.82 -0.23
C SER A 140 12.42 -16.61 -1.57
N PRO A 141 11.29 -15.87 -1.64
CA PRO A 141 10.48 -15.79 -2.84
C PRO A 141 11.22 -15.11 -4.00
N ASN A 142 11.28 -15.82 -5.12
CA ASN A 142 12.00 -15.43 -6.31
C ASN A 142 11.32 -14.27 -7.08
N ARG A 143 12.05 -13.72 -8.05
CA ARG A 143 11.58 -12.58 -8.85
C ARG A 143 10.28 -12.85 -9.61
N GLU A 144 10.05 -14.08 -10.09
CA GLU A 144 8.83 -14.44 -10.82
C GLU A 144 7.62 -14.48 -9.89
N GLN A 145 7.74 -15.06 -8.69
CA GLN A 145 6.73 -15.01 -7.64
C GLN A 145 6.33 -13.57 -7.29
N ILE A 146 7.32 -12.67 -7.20
CA ILE A 146 7.10 -11.25 -6.88
C ILE A 146 6.45 -10.49 -8.04
N GLU A 147 6.77 -10.78 -9.30
CA GLU A 147 6.04 -10.20 -10.45
C GLU A 147 4.61 -10.79 -10.60
N ARG A 148 4.40 -12.09 -10.34
CA ARG A 148 3.06 -12.70 -10.20
C ARG A 148 2.24 -11.99 -9.12
N PHE A 149 2.84 -11.73 -7.96
CA PHE A 149 2.21 -10.99 -6.85
C PHE A 149 1.84 -9.57 -7.28
N LYS A 150 2.76 -8.84 -7.90
CA LYS A 150 2.53 -7.47 -8.40
C LYS A 150 1.41 -7.41 -9.43
N ALA A 151 1.31 -8.39 -10.32
CA ALA A 151 0.25 -8.48 -11.32
C ALA A 151 -1.12 -8.75 -10.67
N ALA A 152 -1.21 -9.75 -9.79
CA ALA A 152 -2.44 -10.07 -9.07
C ALA A 152 -2.91 -8.90 -8.18
N PHE A 153 -1.99 -8.18 -7.55
CA PHE A 153 -2.31 -6.99 -6.74
C PHE A 153 -2.90 -5.84 -7.57
N ASP A 154 -2.38 -5.55 -8.77
CA ASP A 154 -2.87 -4.43 -9.62
C ASP A 154 -4.17 -4.82 -10.36
N GLN A 155 -4.36 -6.10 -10.71
CA GLN A 155 -5.64 -6.65 -11.18
C GLN A 155 -6.75 -6.60 -10.10
N ALA A 156 -6.46 -7.05 -8.87
CA ALA A 156 -7.43 -7.06 -7.78
C ALA A 156 -7.78 -5.63 -7.31
N PHE A 157 -6.78 -4.77 -7.12
CA PHE A 157 -6.97 -3.37 -6.70
C PHE A 157 -7.69 -2.54 -7.77
N GLY A 158 -7.37 -2.75 -9.06
CA GLY A 158 -8.02 -2.07 -10.18
C GLY A 158 -9.51 -2.43 -10.34
N GLY A 159 -9.94 -3.58 -9.80
CA GLY A 159 -11.34 -4.04 -9.86
C GLY A 159 -12.26 -3.52 -8.73
N ILE A 160 -11.74 -2.83 -7.72
CA ILE A 160 -12.52 -2.35 -6.56
C ILE A 160 -13.50 -1.24 -6.98
N ASP A 161 -14.79 -1.36 -6.61
CA ASP A 161 -15.72 -0.24 -6.79
C ASP A 161 -15.60 0.80 -5.66
N PHE A 162 -14.70 1.76 -5.86
CA PHE A 162 -14.52 2.91 -4.97
C PHE A 162 -15.76 3.82 -4.85
N ARG A 163 -16.84 3.61 -5.62
CA ARG A 163 -18.14 4.28 -5.41
C ARG A 163 -18.80 3.81 -4.11
N LEU A 164 -18.71 2.51 -3.79
CA LEU A 164 -19.23 1.95 -2.53
C LEU A 164 -18.47 2.50 -1.31
N LEU A 165 -17.15 2.66 -1.46
CA LEU A 165 -16.30 3.28 -0.45
C LEU A 165 -16.43 4.82 -0.35
N ARG A 166 -17.23 5.49 -1.21
CA ARG A 166 -17.21 6.96 -1.33
C ARG A 166 -17.51 7.71 -0.02
N SER A 167 -18.36 7.16 0.84
CA SER A 167 -18.64 7.72 2.18
C SER A 167 -17.41 7.60 3.10
N SER A 168 -16.87 6.39 3.27
CA SER A 168 -15.66 6.14 4.07
C SER A 168 -14.42 6.88 3.54
N ILE A 169 -14.27 7.02 2.22
CA ILE A 169 -13.24 7.85 1.57
C ILE A 169 -13.42 9.34 1.89
N SER A 170 -14.68 9.82 1.91
CA SER A 170 -15.00 11.20 2.27
C SER A 170 -14.76 11.49 3.75
N ASP A 171 -15.01 10.53 4.63
CA ASP A 171 -14.70 10.64 6.06
C ASP A 171 -13.19 10.54 6.33
N LEU A 172 -12.49 9.61 5.65
CA LEU A 172 -11.03 9.53 5.71
C LEU A 172 -10.41 10.86 5.28
N ARG A 173 -10.93 11.52 4.22
CA ARG A 173 -10.52 12.88 3.81
C ARG A 173 -10.69 13.95 4.92
N ARG A 174 -11.58 13.78 5.89
CA ARG A 174 -11.67 14.67 7.07
C ARG A 174 -10.45 14.45 7.96
N VAL A 175 -10.16 13.19 8.29
CA VAL A 175 -8.98 12.75 9.05
C VAL A 175 -7.67 13.12 8.33
N THR A 176 -7.64 13.17 6.99
CA THR A 176 -6.43 13.49 6.21
C THR A 176 -6.08 14.98 6.18
N LYS A 177 -6.94 15.89 6.67
CA LYS A 177 -6.69 17.35 6.59
C LYS A 177 -5.38 17.81 7.26
N PRO A 178 -5.01 17.34 8.48
CA PRO A 178 -3.80 17.81 9.16
C PRO A 178 -2.50 17.38 8.47
N TRP A 179 -2.52 16.34 7.63
CA TRP A 179 -1.30 15.66 7.17
C TRP A 179 -0.42 16.48 6.22
N ARG A 180 -0.84 17.68 5.78
CA ARG A 180 0.08 18.65 5.17
C ARG A 180 1.19 19.07 6.15
N GLN A 181 0.91 19.13 7.45
CA GLN A 181 1.90 19.40 8.48
C GLN A 181 2.83 18.20 8.68
N ALA A 182 2.29 16.98 8.71
CA ALA A 182 3.08 15.74 8.73
C ALA A 182 3.99 15.61 7.49
N ALA A 183 3.47 15.92 6.29
CA ALA A 183 4.25 15.96 5.06
C ALA A 183 5.40 16.99 5.11
N LYS A 184 5.15 18.17 5.69
CA LYS A 184 6.16 19.22 5.87
C LYS A 184 7.24 18.78 6.87
N ALA A 185 6.83 18.24 8.02
CA ALA A 185 7.75 17.68 9.01
C ALA A 185 8.61 16.56 8.40
N PHE A 186 7.97 15.63 7.67
CA PHE A 186 8.66 14.56 6.96
C PHE A 186 9.66 15.09 5.93
N SER A 187 9.27 16.08 5.11
CA SER A 187 10.16 16.68 4.11
C SER A 187 11.41 17.33 4.73
N LYS A 188 11.29 17.86 5.95
CA LYS A 188 12.41 18.39 6.72
C LYS A 188 13.30 17.24 7.24
N SER A 189 12.73 16.26 7.94
CA SER A 189 13.50 15.14 8.50
C SER A 189 14.15 14.23 7.46
N ALA A 190 13.56 14.10 6.26
CA ALA A 190 14.15 13.38 5.13
C ALA A 190 15.29 14.15 4.44
N SER A 191 15.36 15.47 4.61
CA SER A 191 16.50 16.30 4.19
C SER A 191 17.63 16.33 5.24
N GLU A 192 17.30 16.10 6.52
CA GLU A 192 18.25 16.19 7.65
C GLU A 192 18.85 14.84 8.06
N LYS A 193 18.17 13.71 7.80
CA LYS A 193 18.67 12.35 8.02
C LYS A 193 18.30 11.45 6.84
N LYS A 194 19.12 10.43 6.55
CA LYS A 194 18.89 9.40 5.51
C LYS A 194 17.49 8.76 5.63
N ASN A 195 16.50 9.34 4.94
CA ASN A 195 15.16 8.81 4.67
C ASN A 195 14.54 7.89 5.75
N ASN A 196 14.39 8.40 6.99
CA ASN A 196 13.85 7.62 8.11
C ASN A 196 12.31 7.46 8.04
N VAL A 197 11.84 6.71 7.03
CA VAL A 197 10.43 6.32 6.88
C VAL A 197 9.96 5.48 8.06
N ALA A 198 10.72 4.45 8.45
CA ALA A 198 10.35 3.54 9.54
C ALA A 198 10.09 4.28 10.86
N GLY A 199 11.03 5.13 11.29
CA GLY A 199 10.86 5.95 12.50
C GLY A 199 9.70 6.94 12.40
N THR A 200 9.41 7.49 11.21
CA THR A 200 8.21 8.33 11.02
C THR A 200 6.93 7.51 11.19
N VAL A 201 6.85 6.34 10.55
CA VAL A 201 5.67 5.47 10.60
C VAL A 201 5.39 5.06 12.05
N GLU A 202 6.41 4.60 12.80
CA GLU A 202 6.25 4.30 14.22
C GLU A 202 5.87 5.55 15.05
N THR A 203 6.44 6.73 14.76
CA THR A 203 6.08 8.00 15.47
C THR A 203 4.61 8.37 15.29
N ILE A 204 4.04 8.17 14.09
CA ILE A 204 2.64 8.53 13.83
C ILE A 204 1.64 7.39 14.06
N ARG A 205 2.10 6.13 14.21
CA ARG A 205 1.28 4.92 14.41
C ARG A 205 0.25 5.07 15.51
N ASP A 206 0.63 5.69 16.63
CA ASP A 206 -0.21 5.79 17.83
C ASP A 206 -1.03 7.09 17.89
N SER A 207 -0.90 7.95 16.87
CA SER A 207 -1.61 9.23 16.75
C SER A 207 -3.12 9.06 16.61
N GLN A 208 -3.87 10.09 17.03
CA GLN A 208 -5.34 10.08 16.91
C GLN A 208 -5.79 9.85 15.47
N GLN A 209 -5.09 10.39 14.47
CA GLN A 209 -5.48 10.24 13.07
C GLN A 209 -5.35 8.79 12.55
N VAL A 210 -4.44 7.99 13.12
CA VAL A 210 -4.38 6.55 12.80
C VAL A 210 -5.51 5.81 13.49
N ARG A 211 -5.82 6.13 14.76
CA ARG A 211 -6.95 5.55 15.52
C ARG A 211 -8.29 5.85 14.84
N ASP A 212 -8.53 7.10 14.44
CA ASP A 212 -9.72 7.53 13.70
C ASP A 212 -9.85 6.73 12.39
N ALA A 213 -8.76 6.60 11.63
CA ALA A 213 -8.77 5.85 10.37
C ALA A 213 -8.97 4.34 10.60
N GLN A 214 -8.44 3.77 11.69
CA GLN A 214 -8.66 2.38 12.07
C GLN A 214 -10.14 2.11 12.38
N GLN A 215 -10.81 3.02 13.10
CA GLN A 215 -12.27 2.97 13.29
C GLN A 215 -13.03 3.09 11.97
N LEU A 216 -12.54 3.88 11.00
CA LEU A 216 -13.13 3.94 9.66
C LEU A 216 -12.93 2.64 8.85
N MET A 217 -11.77 1.97 8.97
CA MET A 217 -11.51 0.70 8.28
C MET A 217 -12.32 -0.46 8.86
N ASN A 218 -12.66 -0.41 10.15
CA ASN A 218 -13.50 -1.41 10.82
C ASN A 218 -15.01 -1.28 10.50
N ARG A 219 -15.42 -0.33 9.65
CA ARG A 219 -16.82 -0.22 9.21
C ARG A 219 -17.19 -1.40 8.28
N PRO A 220 -18.39 -2.02 8.42
CA PRO A 220 -18.79 -3.18 7.60
C PRO A 220 -18.66 -3.00 6.08
N SER A 221 -18.93 -1.78 5.56
CA SER A 221 -18.76 -1.49 4.11
C SER A 221 -17.31 -1.51 3.64
N VAL A 222 -16.36 -1.18 4.53
CA VAL A 222 -14.92 -1.23 4.22
C VAL A 222 -14.40 -2.66 4.37
N LEU A 223 -14.82 -3.36 5.43
CA LEU A 223 -14.51 -4.79 5.63
C LEU A 223 -15.01 -5.65 4.46
N LYS A 224 -16.23 -5.41 3.95
CA LYS A 224 -16.72 -6.07 2.74
C LYS A 224 -15.83 -5.79 1.52
N THR A 225 -15.40 -4.53 1.35
CA THR A 225 -14.51 -4.18 0.22
C THR A 225 -13.12 -4.81 0.37
N PHE A 226 -12.66 -5.05 1.60
CA PHE A 226 -11.45 -5.83 1.86
C PHE A 226 -11.64 -7.31 1.47
N GLN A 227 -12.73 -7.95 1.91
CA GLN A 227 -13.06 -9.34 1.52
C GLN A 227 -13.20 -9.49 -0.01
N GLU A 228 -13.88 -8.54 -0.67
CA GLU A 228 -13.97 -8.50 -2.14
C GLU A 228 -12.60 -8.34 -2.82
N PHE A 229 -11.67 -7.61 -2.22
CA PHE A 229 -10.30 -7.48 -2.73
C PHE A 229 -9.49 -8.77 -2.48
N ASP A 230 -9.51 -9.34 -1.28
CA ASP A 230 -8.73 -10.52 -0.91
C ASP A 230 -9.16 -11.75 -1.74
N ALA A 231 -10.47 -11.89 -2.02
CA ALA A 231 -11.01 -12.92 -2.91
C ALA A 231 -10.58 -12.74 -4.37
N ARG A 232 -10.55 -11.49 -4.88
CA ARG A 232 -10.04 -11.18 -6.23
C ARG A 232 -8.53 -11.39 -6.33
N PHE A 233 -7.80 -11.07 -5.26
CA PHE A 233 -6.36 -11.30 -5.17
C PHE A 233 -6.06 -12.80 -5.20
N ALA A 234 -6.77 -13.63 -4.43
CA ALA A 234 -6.67 -15.09 -4.50
C ALA A 234 -7.01 -15.65 -5.90
N ALA A 235 -8.08 -15.16 -6.54
CA ALA A 235 -8.47 -15.61 -7.87
C ALA A 235 -7.48 -15.22 -8.98
N ALA A 236 -6.78 -14.09 -8.84
CA ALA A 236 -5.74 -13.65 -9.77
C ALA A 236 -4.36 -14.27 -9.45
N TYR A 237 -4.05 -14.48 -8.17
CA TYR A 237 -2.80 -15.07 -7.71
C TYR A 237 -2.86 -16.60 -7.80
N ARG A 238 -2.53 -17.14 -8.98
CA ARG A 238 -2.31 -18.58 -9.12
C ARG A 238 -0.98 -18.96 -8.46
N PRO A 239 -0.97 -19.76 -7.38
CA PRO A 239 0.26 -20.34 -6.88
C PRO A 239 0.83 -21.31 -7.90
N ARG A 240 2.13 -21.60 -7.78
CA ARG A 240 2.78 -22.60 -8.65
C ARG A 240 2.20 -23.99 -8.31
N GLN A 241 1.55 -24.64 -9.28
CA GLN A 241 1.23 -26.05 -9.13
C GLN A 241 2.55 -26.84 -9.04
N SER A 242 2.74 -27.59 -7.96
CA SER A 242 3.83 -28.55 -7.84
C SER A 242 3.61 -29.67 -8.85
N VAL A 243 4.62 -29.91 -9.68
CA VAL A 243 4.70 -30.99 -10.68
C VAL A 243 5.59 -32.09 -10.13
#